data_AF-A0A534J2T3-F1
#
_entry.id   AF-A0A534J2T3-F1
#
_cell.length_a   1.000
_cell.length_b   1.000
_cell.length_c   1.000
_cell.angle_alpha   90.00
_cell.angle_beta   90.00
_cell.angle_gamma   90.00
#
_symmetry.space_group_name_H-M   'P 1'
#
loop_
_entity.id
_entity.type
_entity.pdbx_description
1 polymer ?
#
loop_
_entity_poly.entity_id
_entity_poly.type
_entity_poly.pdbx_seq_one_letter_code
_entity_poly.pdbx_strand_id
1 'polypeptide(L)'
;MPLVSGNGFAFAVVSDATGHLTRFYVHPYAFVRPDRTRPLAEGIATTNFIADLAPSSLGAEASVRYIDQSQVIRVSSQYGTGTVFMPFGLPHPALIIDWQGPSAAAATVGWTVRWTHPVASRSAVTVSGVRVRVLRFHGTPEALCLIPLDPGQSNDRGDDAELYGHAAWALMALEPGRSAAPLVRSLLHWRAAHPVPELIRRELSDIEHWRVPAPASVTDRVAREVWRQSEIVLRMAQSREPNSAQRHGHGLIVASLPDGLWFTPWVRDMA
;
A
#
# COMPACT_ATOMS: atom_id res chain seq x y z
N MET A 1 -1.08 -16.68 -7.37
CA MET A 1 -1.42 -16.17 -6.02
C MET A 1 -0.98 -14.72 -5.96
N PRO A 2 -1.86 -13.78 -5.60
CA PRO A 2 -1.51 -12.36 -5.55
C PRO A 2 -0.37 -12.12 -4.56
N LEU A 3 0.41 -11.07 -4.80
CA LEU A 3 1.44 -10.61 -3.87
C LEU A 3 0.87 -9.48 -3.01
N VAL A 4 1.28 -9.46 -1.74
CA VAL A 4 0.84 -8.46 -0.76
C VAL A 4 2.00 -7.62 -0.32
N SER A 5 1.76 -6.33 -0.19
CA SER A 5 2.63 -5.41 0.52
C SER A 5 1.88 -4.87 1.74
N GLY A 6 2.56 -4.75 2.87
CA GLY A 6 1.97 -4.27 4.12
C GLY A 6 3.03 -3.70 5.05
N ASN A 7 2.65 -2.72 5.86
CA ASN A 7 3.55 -2.09 6.83
C ASN A 7 3.07 -2.19 8.29
N GLY A 8 2.04 -3.01 8.52
CA GLY A 8 1.36 -3.15 9.80
C GLY A 8 0.31 -2.07 10.09
N PHE A 9 0.08 -1.13 9.17
CA PHE A 9 -1.04 -0.17 9.27
C PHE A 9 -2.10 -0.40 8.19
N ALA A 10 -1.75 -1.11 7.13
CA ALA A 10 -2.62 -1.35 5.98
C ALA A 10 -2.00 -2.44 5.08
N PHE A 11 -2.76 -2.87 4.07
CA PHE A 11 -2.33 -3.81 3.04
C PHE A 11 -2.65 -3.31 1.63
N ALA A 12 -1.76 -3.60 0.69
CA ALA A 12 -2.00 -3.49 -0.74
C ALA A 12 -1.84 -4.87 -1.39
N VAL A 13 -2.72 -5.21 -2.33
CA VAL A 13 -2.73 -6.51 -3.01
C VAL A 13 -2.51 -6.30 -4.50
N VAL A 14 -1.51 -6.99 -5.06
CA VAL A 14 -1.17 -6.98 -6.49
C VAL A 14 -1.49 -8.34 -7.09
N SER A 15 -2.30 -8.35 -8.14
CA SER A 15 -2.60 -9.55 -8.93
C SER A 15 -1.33 -10.05 -9.60
N ASP A 16 -0.96 -11.31 -9.38
CA ASP A 16 0.19 -11.93 -10.07
C ASP A 16 -0.09 -12.26 -11.53
N ALA A 17 -1.37 -12.34 -11.90
CA ALA A 17 -1.81 -12.58 -13.27
C ALA A 17 -1.75 -11.33 -14.15
N THR A 18 -1.98 -10.15 -13.59
CA THR A 18 -2.12 -8.90 -14.37
C THR A 18 -1.13 -7.80 -13.97
N GLY A 19 -0.54 -7.85 -12.78
CA GLY A 19 0.25 -6.74 -12.23
C GLY A 19 -0.58 -5.57 -11.71
N HIS A 20 -1.91 -5.67 -11.77
CA HIS A 20 -2.81 -4.63 -11.26
C HIS A 20 -2.85 -4.67 -9.73
N LEU A 21 -2.91 -3.50 -9.12
CA LEU A 21 -3.24 -3.37 -7.71
C LEU A 21 -4.75 -3.48 -7.57
N THR A 22 -5.20 -4.51 -6.86
CA THR A 22 -6.61 -4.90 -6.78
C THR A 22 -7.25 -4.54 -5.46
N ARG A 23 -6.45 -4.23 -4.42
CA ARG A 23 -6.93 -3.80 -3.10
C ARG A 23 -5.96 -2.82 -2.45
N PHE A 24 -6.52 -1.89 -1.69
CA PHE A 24 -5.82 -1.10 -0.67
C PHE A 24 -6.69 -1.02 0.58
N TYR A 25 -6.42 -1.93 1.53
CA TYR A 25 -7.09 -2.03 2.81
C TYR A 25 -6.46 -1.07 3.81
N VAL A 26 -7.26 -0.22 4.44
CA VAL A 26 -6.76 0.89 5.28
C VAL A 26 -6.41 0.49 6.71
N HIS A 27 -6.68 -0.77 7.07
CA HIS A 27 -6.33 -1.38 8.35
C HIS A 27 -5.74 -2.78 8.11
N PRO A 28 -4.85 -3.27 8.99
CA PRO A 28 -4.19 -4.56 8.84
C PRO A 28 -5.05 -5.75 9.33
N TYR A 29 -6.38 -5.67 9.19
CA TYR A 29 -7.33 -6.71 9.60
C TYR A 29 -8.66 -6.56 8.86
N ALA A 30 -9.41 -7.67 8.71
CA ALA A 30 -10.61 -7.71 7.89
C ALA A 30 -11.80 -6.93 8.45
N PHE A 31 -11.94 -6.80 9.77
CA PHE A 31 -13.08 -6.16 10.42
C PHE A 31 -12.62 -5.15 11.48
N VAL A 32 -13.12 -3.92 11.39
CA VAL A 32 -12.70 -2.79 12.25
C VAL A 32 -13.44 -2.71 13.56
N ARG A 33 -14.68 -3.20 13.59
CA ARG A 33 -15.52 -3.24 14.80
C ARG A 33 -16.73 -4.15 14.61
N PRO A 34 -17.37 -4.61 15.70
CA PRO A 34 -18.65 -5.30 15.61
C PRO A 34 -19.76 -4.42 14.99
N ASP A 35 -20.67 -5.05 14.26
CA ASP A 35 -21.89 -4.41 13.78
C ASP A 35 -23.00 -4.53 14.82
N ARG A 36 -23.30 -3.43 15.53
CA ARG A 36 -24.33 -3.42 16.58
C ARG A 36 -25.74 -3.70 16.06
N THR A 37 -25.99 -3.48 14.77
CA THR A 37 -27.29 -3.77 14.14
C THR A 37 -27.40 -5.23 13.70
N ARG A 38 -26.28 -5.92 13.56
CA ARG A 38 -26.18 -7.34 13.20
C ARG A 38 -25.17 -8.05 14.10
N PRO A 39 -25.52 -8.30 15.37
CA PRO A 39 -24.57 -8.76 16.39
C PRO A 39 -23.98 -10.15 16.13
N LEU A 40 -24.60 -10.94 15.24
CA LEU A 40 -24.12 -12.27 14.84
C LEU A 40 -23.33 -12.26 13.52
N ALA A 41 -23.16 -11.10 12.88
CA ALA A 41 -22.32 -10.96 11.69
C ALA A 41 -20.83 -10.79 12.07
N GLU A 42 -19.94 -10.97 11.10
CA GLU A 42 -18.48 -10.87 11.30
C GLU A 42 -18.03 -9.48 11.77
N GLY A 43 -18.76 -8.43 11.39
CA GLY A 43 -18.54 -7.06 11.81
C GLY A 43 -18.59 -6.07 10.64
N ILE A 44 -18.14 -4.85 10.90
CA ILE A 44 -17.92 -3.85 9.86
C ILE A 44 -16.55 -4.11 9.25
N ALA A 45 -16.54 -4.42 7.95
CA ALA A 45 -15.31 -4.68 7.22
C ALA A 45 -14.39 -3.44 7.19
N THR A 46 -13.09 -3.67 7.09
CA THR A 46 -12.12 -2.62 6.79
C THR A 46 -12.40 -2.01 5.41
N THR A 47 -12.17 -0.70 5.30
CA THR A 47 -12.31 0.00 4.04
C THR A 47 -11.25 -0.50 3.04
N ASN A 48 -11.71 -0.82 1.82
CA ASN A 48 -10.85 -1.04 0.67
C ASN A 48 -11.07 0.09 -0.34
N PHE A 49 -10.06 0.90 -0.65
CA PHE A 49 -10.22 1.98 -1.62
C PHE A 49 -10.19 1.54 -3.08
N ILE A 50 -9.42 0.50 -3.41
CA ILE A 50 -9.08 0.19 -4.79
C ILE A 50 -9.77 -1.09 -5.24
N ALA A 51 -10.47 -1.02 -6.37
CA ALA A 51 -11.00 -2.19 -7.07
C ALA A 51 -10.08 -2.60 -8.23
N ASP A 52 -9.45 -1.62 -8.89
CA ASP A 52 -8.44 -1.84 -9.92
C ASP A 52 -7.55 -0.58 -10.05
N LEU A 53 -6.23 -0.75 -10.09
CA LEU A 53 -5.28 0.32 -10.33
C LEU A 53 -4.09 -0.23 -11.10
N ALA A 54 -3.75 0.41 -12.21
CA ALA A 54 -2.61 0.05 -13.04
C ALA A 54 -2.06 1.27 -13.77
N PRO A 55 -0.77 1.26 -14.16
CA PRO A 55 -0.25 2.18 -15.16
C PRO A 55 -1.07 2.04 -16.45
N SER A 56 -1.46 3.16 -17.07
CA SER A 56 -2.25 3.14 -18.31
C SER A 56 -1.55 2.40 -19.47
N SER A 57 -0.25 2.20 -19.38
CA SER A 57 0.60 1.52 -20.37
C SER A 57 0.93 0.07 -20.03
N LEU A 58 0.44 -0.49 -18.91
CA LEU A 58 0.90 -1.79 -18.38
C LEU A 58 0.79 -2.95 -19.39
N GLY A 59 -0.13 -2.90 -20.36
CA GLY A 59 -0.34 -3.97 -21.33
C GLY A 59 -1.05 -5.18 -20.71
N ALA A 60 -1.24 -6.25 -21.48
CA ALA A 60 -1.95 -7.45 -21.02
C ALA A 60 -1.08 -8.45 -20.26
N GLU A 61 0.23 -8.49 -20.56
CA GLU A 61 1.17 -9.41 -19.93
C GLU A 61 2.13 -8.65 -19.00
N ALA A 62 2.17 -9.06 -17.74
CA ALA A 62 3.09 -8.52 -16.74
C ALA A 62 3.70 -9.63 -15.90
N SER A 63 4.99 -9.50 -15.57
CA SER A 63 5.64 -10.31 -14.55
C SER A 63 5.57 -9.60 -13.20
N VAL A 64 5.19 -10.33 -12.15
CA VAL A 64 5.04 -9.79 -10.79
C VAL A 64 5.87 -10.62 -9.84
N ARG A 65 6.73 -9.98 -9.03
CA ARG A 65 7.58 -10.68 -8.05
C ARG A 65 7.99 -9.78 -6.89
N TYR A 66 8.30 -10.39 -5.74
CA TYR A 66 9.03 -9.68 -4.68
C TYR A 66 10.48 -9.42 -5.11
N ILE A 67 11.04 -8.30 -4.66
CA ILE A 67 12.47 -7.98 -4.76
C ILE A 67 13.15 -8.47 -3.49
N ASP A 68 14.25 -9.24 -3.61
CA ASP A 68 15.14 -9.63 -2.49
C ASP A 68 14.41 -10.17 -1.24
N GLN A 69 13.42 -11.06 -1.48
CA GLN A 69 12.56 -11.65 -0.46
C GLN A 69 11.90 -10.63 0.49
N SER A 70 11.66 -9.40 0.01
CA SER A 70 11.07 -8.29 0.76
C SER A 70 9.55 -8.21 0.57
N GLN A 71 8.96 -7.07 0.97
CA GLN A 71 7.57 -6.70 0.68
C GLN A 71 7.43 -5.79 -0.55
N VAL A 72 8.56 -5.35 -1.12
CA VAL A 72 8.57 -4.53 -2.34
C VAL A 72 8.27 -5.42 -3.53
N ILE A 73 7.17 -5.12 -4.21
CA ILE A 73 6.70 -5.86 -5.38
C ILE A 73 7.18 -5.12 -6.62
N ARG A 74 7.85 -5.85 -7.53
CA ARG A 74 8.15 -5.38 -8.88
C ARG A 74 7.10 -5.89 -9.84
N VAL A 75 6.59 -4.96 -10.65
CA VAL A 75 5.76 -5.25 -11.82
C VAL A 75 6.55 -4.86 -13.05
N SER A 76 6.67 -5.75 -14.02
CA SER A 76 7.38 -5.47 -15.28
C SER A 76 6.56 -5.97 -16.47
N SER A 77 6.53 -5.20 -17.55
CA SER A 77 5.97 -5.60 -18.84
C SER A 77 6.88 -5.13 -19.98
N GLN A 78 6.51 -5.43 -21.22
CA GLN A 78 7.20 -4.87 -22.39
C GLN A 78 7.16 -3.34 -22.47
N TYR A 79 6.26 -2.71 -21.71
CA TYR A 79 6.04 -1.25 -21.69
C TYR A 79 6.62 -0.57 -20.44
N GLY A 80 7.44 -1.26 -19.66
CA GLY A 80 8.13 -0.63 -18.54
C GLY A 80 8.20 -1.49 -17.29
N THR A 81 8.64 -0.87 -16.22
CA THR A 81 8.70 -1.49 -14.90
C THR A 81 8.27 -0.51 -13.84
N GLY A 82 7.64 -1.01 -12.79
CA GLY A 82 7.26 -0.23 -11.63
C GLY A 82 7.40 -1.02 -10.35
N THR A 83 7.22 -0.33 -9.24
CA THR A 83 7.17 -0.96 -7.91
C THR A 83 5.92 -0.55 -7.15
N VAL A 84 5.51 -1.46 -6.27
CA VAL A 84 4.42 -1.29 -5.31
C VAL A 84 4.97 -1.69 -3.95
N PHE A 85 4.91 -0.79 -2.97
CA PHE A 85 5.32 -1.13 -1.61
C PHE A 85 4.67 -0.23 -0.55
N MET A 86 4.62 -0.72 0.69
CA MET A 86 4.10 0.00 1.85
C MET A 86 5.24 0.18 2.85
N PRO A 87 5.72 1.41 3.14
CA PRO A 87 6.98 1.56 3.84
C PRO A 87 6.91 1.16 5.32
N PHE A 88 7.81 0.28 5.78
CA PHE A 88 7.86 -0.11 7.20
C PHE A 88 8.25 1.02 8.13
N GLY A 89 9.08 1.96 7.66
CA GLY A 89 9.54 3.12 8.43
C GLY A 89 8.52 4.26 8.55
N LEU A 90 7.35 4.16 7.89
CA LEU A 90 6.31 5.19 7.91
C LEU A 90 5.10 4.68 8.73
N PRO A 91 4.80 5.26 9.91
CA PRO A 91 3.75 4.76 10.80
C PRO A 91 2.33 5.20 10.36
N HIS A 92 2.00 4.99 9.09
CA HIS A 92 0.73 5.36 8.48
C HIS A 92 0.31 4.33 7.42
N PRO A 93 -0.99 4.21 7.12
CA PRO A 93 -1.49 3.41 6.01
C PRO A 93 -1.11 4.08 4.68
N ALA A 94 0.09 3.77 4.19
CA ALA A 94 0.72 4.46 3.08
C ALA A 94 1.20 3.46 2.02
N LEU A 95 0.64 3.60 0.83
CA LEU A 95 0.98 2.84 -0.36
C LEU A 95 1.82 3.72 -1.29
N ILE A 96 3.00 3.26 -1.67
CA ILE A 96 3.86 3.90 -2.67
C ILE A 96 3.79 3.09 -3.96
N ILE A 97 3.54 3.79 -5.06
CA ILE A 97 3.55 3.24 -6.41
C ILE A 97 4.44 4.09 -7.32
N ASP A 98 5.15 3.43 -8.23
CA ASP A 98 5.83 4.10 -9.34
C ASP A 98 5.75 3.27 -10.62
N TRP A 99 5.87 3.94 -11.76
CA TRP A 99 5.99 3.30 -13.06
C TRP A 99 6.98 4.05 -13.96
N GLN A 100 7.91 3.29 -14.53
CA GLN A 100 8.90 3.77 -15.48
C GLN A 100 8.58 3.14 -16.84
N GLY A 101 7.89 3.91 -17.68
CA GLY A 101 7.59 3.54 -19.07
C GLY A 101 8.83 3.60 -19.98
N PRO A 102 8.72 3.20 -21.26
CA PRO A 102 9.83 3.22 -22.22
C PRO A 102 10.31 4.64 -22.55
N SER A 103 9.52 5.65 -22.18
CA SER A 103 9.88 7.06 -22.29
C SER A 103 9.22 7.85 -21.15
N ALA A 104 9.78 9.01 -20.84
CA ALA A 104 9.19 9.93 -19.85
C ALA A 104 7.75 10.32 -20.22
N ALA A 105 7.45 10.49 -21.51
CA ALA A 105 6.11 10.78 -21.99
C ALA A 105 5.11 9.62 -21.76
N ALA A 106 5.56 8.37 -21.96
CA ALA A 106 4.75 7.18 -21.72
C ALA A 106 4.48 6.94 -20.23
N ALA A 107 5.43 7.29 -19.35
CA ALA A 107 5.26 7.21 -17.89
C ALA A 107 4.22 8.23 -17.38
N THR A 108 4.06 9.36 -18.08
CA THR A 108 3.16 10.46 -17.68
C THR A 108 1.74 10.37 -18.24
N VAL A 109 1.44 9.35 -19.07
CA VAL A 109 0.05 9.03 -19.46
C VAL A 109 -0.81 8.73 -18.21
N GLY A 110 -0.15 8.41 -17.10
CA GLY A 110 -0.74 8.33 -15.77
C GLY A 110 -1.20 6.91 -15.43
N TRP A 111 -2.06 6.85 -14.44
CA TRP A 111 -2.62 5.61 -13.94
C TRP A 111 -4.12 5.56 -14.24
N THR A 112 -4.61 4.38 -14.62
CA THR A 112 -6.05 4.08 -14.63
C THR A 112 -6.45 3.57 -13.26
N VAL A 113 -7.48 4.15 -12.68
CA VAL A 113 -8.00 3.74 -11.37
C VAL A 113 -9.50 3.53 -11.41
N ARG A 114 -9.94 2.44 -10.78
CA ARG A 114 -11.33 2.18 -10.42
C ARG A 114 -11.39 2.01 -8.91
N TRP A 115 -12.11 2.91 -8.27
CA TRP A 115 -12.35 2.89 -6.84
C TRP A 115 -13.42 1.85 -6.48
N THR A 116 -13.28 1.20 -5.32
CA THR A 116 -14.29 0.26 -4.79
C THR A 116 -15.58 0.97 -4.41
N HIS A 117 -15.44 2.21 -3.92
CA HIS A 117 -16.55 3.07 -3.53
C HIS A 117 -16.64 4.27 -4.47
N PRO A 118 -17.83 4.78 -4.78
CA PRO A 118 -17.96 6.00 -5.57
C PRO A 118 -17.36 7.21 -4.84
N VAL A 119 -16.60 8.05 -5.55
CA VAL A 119 -16.03 9.30 -5.01
C VAL A 119 -17.17 10.29 -4.74
N ALA A 120 -17.34 10.67 -3.48
CA ALA A 120 -18.33 11.65 -3.02
C ALA A 120 -17.86 13.09 -3.17
N SER A 121 -16.56 13.36 -2.95
CA SER A 121 -16.01 14.70 -3.09
C SER A 121 -14.53 14.68 -3.41
N ARG A 122 -14.10 15.68 -4.18
CA ARG A 122 -12.70 15.98 -4.50
C ARG A 122 -12.32 17.32 -3.91
N SER A 123 -11.17 17.38 -3.27
CA SER A 123 -10.61 18.63 -2.75
C SER A 123 -9.10 18.61 -2.92
N ALA A 124 -8.48 19.78 -2.94
CA ALA A 124 -7.03 19.91 -2.99
C ALA A 124 -6.56 20.77 -1.83
N VAL A 125 -5.43 20.38 -1.23
CA VAL A 125 -4.75 21.16 -0.20
C VAL A 125 -3.26 21.21 -0.53
N THR A 126 -2.64 22.37 -0.31
CA THR A 126 -1.19 22.50 -0.47
C THR A 126 -0.53 22.37 0.89
N VAL A 127 0.41 21.43 1.01
CA VAL A 127 1.16 21.18 2.25
C VAL A 127 2.64 21.20 1.92
N SER A 128 3.39 22.13 2.52
CA SER A 128 4.83 22.30 2.27
C SER A 128 5.19 22.39 0.78
N GLY A 129 4.37 23.11 0.00
CA GLY A 129 4.56 23.30 -1.44
C GLY A 129 4.07 22.15 -2.32
N VAL A 130 3.61 21.03 -1.74
CA VAL A 130 3.06 19.88 -2.49
C VAL A 130 1.54 19.99 -2.56
N ARG A 131 0.97 19.98 -3.78
CA ARG A 131 -0.48 19.92 -3.99
C ARG A 131 -0.94 18.48 -3.77
N VAL A 132 -1.80 18.27 -2.78
CA VAL A 132 -2.34 16.98 -2.38
C VAL A 132 -3.82 16.94 -2.74
N ARG A 133 -4.24 15.89 -3.44
CA ARG A 133 -5.66 15.63 -3.71
C ARG A 133 -6.23 14.79 -2.56
N VAL A 134 -7.39 15.18 -2.05
CA VAL A 134 -8.09 14.47 -0.98
C VAL A 134 -9.45 14.03 -1.50
N LEU A 135 -9.63 12.71 -1.59
CA LEU A 135 -10.86 12.05 -2.02
C LEU A 135 -11.65 11.60 -0.80
N ARG A 136 -12.96 11.82 -0.83
CA ARG A 136 -13.92 11.19 0.09
C ARG A 136 -14.86 10.32 -0.71
N PHE A 137 -15.33 9.25 -0.10
CA PHE A 137 -16.11 8.22 -0.78
C PHE A 137 -17.47 8.04 -0.12
N HIS A 138 -18.46 7.63 -0.90
CA HIS A 138 -19.77 7.26 -0.36
C HIS A 138 -19.66 5.97 0.46
N GLY A 139 -20.29 5.96 1.64
CA GLY A 139 -20.34 4.78 2.52
C GLY A 139 -19.03 4.43 3.22
N THR A 140 -18.01 5.30 3.13
CA THR A 140 -16.69 5.11 3.74
C THR A 140 -16.37 6.28 4.67
N PRO A 141 -16.00 6.04 5.94
CA PRO A 141 -15.68 7.12 6.87
C PRO A 141 -14.27 7.71 6.65
N GLU A 142 -13.32 6.91 6.16
CA GLU A 142 -11.97 7.38 5.81
C GLU A 142 -11.95 8.18 4.50
N ALA A 143 -10.95 9.06 4.38
CA ALA A 143 -10.61 9.74 3.14
C ALA A 143 -9.29 9.22 2.58
N LEU A 144 -8.98 9.49 1.32
CA LEU A 144 -7.73 9.10 0.67
C LEU A 144 -6.96 10.35 0.20
N CYS A 145 -5.71 10.46 0.63
CA CYS A 145 -4.78 11.47 0.13
C CYS A 145 -3.97 10.89 -1.03
N LEU A 146 -3.97 11.57 -2.17
CA LEU A 146 -3.11 11.28 -3.32
C LEU A 146 -2.02 12.35 -3.36
N ILE A 147 -0.78 11.92 -3.17
CA ILE A 147 0.37 12.80 -3.01
C ILE A 147 1.39 12.46 -4.11
N PRO A 148 1.66 13.36 -5.06
CA PRO A 148 2.63 13.10 -6.12
C PRO A 148 4.04 12.99 -5.54
N LEU A 149 4.83 12.05 -6.06
CA LEU A 149 6.21 11.81 -5.61
C LEU A 149 7.25 12.26 -6.62
N ASP A 150 6.87 12.55 -7.86
CA ASP A 150 7.73 13.11 -8.89
C ASP A 150 7.25 14.51 -9.33
N PRO A 151 8.12 15.31 -9.99
CA PRO A 151 7.78 16.65 -10.46
C PRO A 151 6.57 16.71 -11.40
N GLY A 152 6.24 15.60 -12.08
CA GLY A 152 5.09 15.47 -12.97
C GLY A 152 5.06 16.42 -14.17
N GLN A 153 3.94 16.38 -14.88
CA GLN A 153 3.55 17.37 -15.89
C GLN A 153 2.40 18.22 -15.35
N SER A 154 2.52 19.54 -15.51
CA SER A 154 1.60 20.55 -14.93
C SER A 154 0.19 20.59 -15.55
N ASN A 155 -0.16 19.64 -16.43
CA ASN A 155 -1.43 19.65 -17.14
C ASN A 155 -2.51 18.93 -16.32
N ASP A 156 -3.19 19.70 -15.45
CA ASP A 156 -4.36 19.25 -14.70
C ASP A 156 -5.50 18.90 -15.69
N ARG A 157 -5.81 17.61 -15.86
CA ARG A 157 -6.88 17.14 -16.77
C ARG A 157 -8.29 17.19 -16.16
N GLY A 158 -8.45 17.81 -14.99
CA GLY A 158 -9.73 17.87 -14.28
C GLY A 158 -9.99 16.65 -13.39
N ASP A 159 -11.23 16.54 -12.92
CA ASP A 159 -11.64 15.65 -11.83
C ASP A 159 -11.63 14.15 -12.15
N ASP A 160 -11.64 13.76 -13.43
CA ASP A 160 -11.72 12.36 -13.90
C ASP A 160 -10.35 11.68 -14.05
N ALA A 161 -9.27 12.36 -13.67
CA ALA A 161 -7.90 11.90 -13.88
C ALA A 161 -7.09 11.98 -12.57
N GLU A 162 -7.56 11.28 -11.52
CA GLU A 162 -7.07 11.47 -10.15
C GLU A 162 -5.58 11.16 -9.95
N LEU A 163 -5.02 10.27 -10.78
CA LEU A 163 -3.61 9.87 -10.77
C LEU A 163 -2.89 10.19 -12.09
N TYR A 164 -3.30 11.27 -12.76
CA TYR A 164 -2.72 11.72 -14.02
C TYR A 164 -1.52 12.67 -13.82
N GLY A 165 -0.61 12.70 -14.80
CA GLY A 165 0.48 13.66 -14.87
C GLY A 165 1.71 13.31 -14.03
N HIS A 166 1.64 12.30 -13.18
CA HIS A 166 2.75 11.85 -12.34
C HIS A 166 2.96 10.34 -12.50
N ALA A 167 4.23 9.95 -12.55
CA ALA A 167 4.65 8.56 -12.67
C ALA A 167 4.63 7.83 -11.32
N ALA A 168 4.73 8.57 -10.22
CA ALA A 168 4.80 8.03 -8.88
C ALA A 168 3.91 8.77 -7.87
N TRP A 169 3.29 7.99 -6.99
CA TRP A 169 2.33 8.49 -6.02
C TRP A 169 2.51 7.82 -4.67
N ALA A 170 2.20 8.58 -3.61
CA ALA A 170 1.84 8.04 -2.31
C ALA A 170 0.32 8.16 -2.14
N LEU A 171 -0.31 7.02 -1.85
CA LEU A 171 -1.73 6.91 -1.51
C LEU A 171 -1.81 6.66 0.00
N MET A 172 -2.36 7.61 0.75
CA MET A 172 -2.40 7.53 2.21
C MET A 172 -3.83 7.67 2.75
N ALA A 173 -4.27 6.69 3.53
CA ALA A 173 -5.58 6.76 4.16
C ALA A 173 -5.58 7.81 5.29
N LEU A 174 -6.65 8.60 5.35
CA LEU A 174 -6.87 9.65 6.31
C LEU A 174 -8.04 9.27 7.21
N GLU A 175 -7.74 9.15 8.50
CA GLU A 175 -8.73 8.84 9.54
C GLU A 175 -9.88 9.87 9.57
N PRO A 176 -11.10 9.43 9.94
CA PRO A 176 -12.28 10.30 9.95
C PRO A 176 -12.06 11.57 10.79
N GLY A 177 -12.46 12.72 10.25
CA GLY A 177 -12.37 14.02 10.94
C GLY A 177 -10.95 14.58 11.11
N ARG A 178 -9.92 13.93 10.55
CA ARG A 178 -8.54 14.46 10.58
C ARG A 178 -8.25 15.35 9.37
N SER A 179 -7.28 16.25 9.52
CA SER A 179 -6.73 17.05 8.42
C SER A 179 -5.62 16.28 7.71
N ALA A 180 -5.48 16.46 6.40
CA ALA A 180 -4.41 15.85 5.61
C ALA A 180 -3.01 16.40 5.95
N ALA A 181 -2.91 17.63 6.45
CA ALA A 181 -1.62 18.31 6.58
C ALA A 181 -0.58 17.60 7.49
N PRO A 182 -0.93 17.09 8.68
CA PRO A 182 0.00 16.31 9.50
C PRO A 182 0.46 15.01 8.82
N LEU A 183 -0.46 14.30 8.16
CA LEU A 183 -0.18 13.05 7.44
C LEU A 183 0.84 13.28 6.32
N VAL A 184 0.61 14.32 5.51
CA VAL A 184 1.50 14.71 4.40
C VAL A 184 2.86 15.16 4.93
N ARG A 185 2.91 15.96 6.00
CA ARG A 185 4.19 16.34 6.61
C ARG A 185 4.99 15.14 7.12
N SER A 186 4.31 14.14 7.70
CA SER A 186 4.94 12.89 8.14
C SER A 186 5.57 12.15 6.96
N LEU A 187 4.83 12.02 5.84
CA LEU A 187 5.36 11.44 4.59
C LEU A 187 6.58 12.23 4.07
N LEU A 188 6.48 13.55 3.98
CA LEU A 188 7.57 14.39 3.45
C LEU A 188 8.81 14.33 4.33
N HIS A 189 8.64 14.29 5.65
CA HIS A 189 9.73 14.11 6.60
C HIS A 189 10.39 12.73 6.44
N TRP A 190 9.59 11.65 6.44
CA TRP A 190 10.08 10.29 6.20
C TRP A 190 10.79 10.18 4.85
N ARG A 191 10.25 10.79 3.80
CA ARG A 191 10.81 10.79 2.46
C ARG A 191 12.16 11.50 2.40
N ALA A 192 12.39 12.52 3.21
CA ALA A 192 13.64 13.28 3.29
C ALA A 192 14.16 13.74 1.91
N ALA A 193 13.26 14.21 1.03
CA ALA A 193 13.53 14.61 -0.35
C ALA A 193 14.12 13.55 -1.28
N HIS A 194 14.21 12.28 -0.87
CA HIS A 194 14.69 11.21 -1.73
C HIS A 194 13.69 10.93 -2.89
N PRO A 195 14.19 10.69 -4.12
CA PRO A 195 13.36 10.22 -5.22
C PRO A 195 12.96 8.75 -4.99
N VAL A 196 11.92 8.27 -5.67
CA VAL A 196 11.38 6.91 -5.44
C VAL A 196 12.43 5.79 -5.59
N PRO A 197 13.33 5.79 -6.59
CA PRO A 197 14.38 4.75 -6.67
C PRO A 197 15.28 4.68 -5.43
N GLU A 198 15.51 5.81 -4.77
CA GLU A 198 16.26 5.89 -3.52
C GLU A 198 15.42 5.40 -2.33
N LEU A 199 14.12 5.72 -2.30
CA LEU A 199 13.19 5.18 -1.30
C LEU A 199 13.09 3.65 -1.35
N ILE A 200 13.08 3.06 -2.55
CA ILE A 200 13.07 1.61 -2.74
C ILE A 200 14.36 1.00 -2.19
N ARG A 201 15.53 1.57 -2.53
CA ARG A 201 16.81 1.10 -1.99
C ARG A 201 16.88 1.21 -0.47
N ARG A 202 16.38 2.32 0.09
CA ARG A 202 16.30 2.51 1.53
C ARG A 202 15.40 1.47 2.18
N GLU A 203 14.21 1.22 1.64
CA GLU A 203 13.29 0.20 2.18
C GLU A 203 13.92 -1.20 2.17
N LEU A 204 14.59 -1.58 1.07
CA LEU A 204 15.30 -2.86 0.98
C LEU A 204 16.44 -2.95 2.00
N SER A 205 17.21 -1.86 2.16
CA SER A 205 18.27 -1.77 3.17
C SER A 205 17.71 -1.87 4.58
N ASP A 206 16.66 -1.14 4.92
CA ASP A 206 16.03 -1.14 6.25
C ASP A 206 15.46 -2.52 6.58
N ILE A 207 14.94 -3.23 5.57
CA ILE A 207 14.52 -4.61 5.71
C ILE A 207 15.72 -5.50 6.04
N GLU A 208 16.83 -5.40 5.29
CA GLU A 208 18.02 -6.22 5.55
C GLU A 208 18.60 -5.96 6.95
N HIS A 209 18.65 -4.70 7.38
CA HIS A 209 19.12 -4.33 8.72
C HIS A 209 18.21 -4.86 9.84
N TRP A 210 16.91 -5.01 9.58
CA TRP A 210 15.95 -5.54 10.55
C TRP A 210 16.01 -7.07 10.66
N ARG A 211 16.44 -7.76 9.62
CA ARG A 211 16.43 -9.23 9.58
C ARG A 211 17.35 -9.85 10.63
N VAL A 212 16.93 -10.99 11.17
CA VAL A 212 17.78 -11.83 12.02
C VAL A 212 18.53 -12.84 11.15
N PRO A 213 19.73 -13.34 11.52
CA PRO A 213 20.39 -14.39 10.78
C PRO A 213 19.53 -15.65 10.67
N ALA A 214 19.51 -16.29 9.50
CA ALA A 214 18.85 -17.59 9.35
C ALA A 214 19.52 -18.63 10.26
N PRO A 215 18.78 -19.58 10.84
CA PRO A 215 19.36 -20.65 11.66
C PRO A 215 20.42 -21.44 10.89
N ALA A 216 21.46 -21.90 11.58
CA ALA A 216 22.55 -22.68 10.95
C ALA A 216 22.06 -23.97 10.28
N SER A 217 20.89 -24.50 10.68
CA SER A 217 20.24 -25.65 10.05
C SER A 217 19.66 -25.36 8.66
N VAL A 218 19.45 -24.08 8.30
CA VAL A 218 18.97 -23.64 6.98
C VAL A 218 20.17 -23.45 6.04
N THR A 219 20.62 -24.56 5.46
CA THR A 219 21.89 -24.64 4.75
C THR A 219 21.77 -24.39 3.24
N ASP A 220 20.70 -24.83 2.60
CA ASP A 220 20.50 -24.64 1.16
C ASP A 220 19.88 -23.28 0.81
N ARG A 221 20.13 -22.84 -0.44
CA ARG A 221 19.71 -21.51 -0.92
C ARG A 221 18.19 -21.34 -0.92
N VAL A 222 17.44 -22.36 -1.34
CA VAL A 222 15.98 -22.27 -1.50
C VAL A 222 15.32 -22.19 -0.13
N ALA A 223 15.73 -23.04 0.81
CA ALA A 223 15.24 -22.97 2.18
C ALA A 223 15.56 -21.61 2.83
N ARG A 224 16.73 -21.04 2.54
CA ARG A 224 17.07 -19.69 3.01
C ARG A 224 16.18 -18.61 2.41
N GLU A 225 15.88 -18.67 1.11
CA GLU A 225 14.96 -17.73 0.46
C GLU A 225 13.54 -17.84 1.05
N VAL A 226 13.06 -19.06 1.29
CA VAL A 226 11.78 -19.28 1.96
C VAL A 226 11.80 -18.70 3.37
N TRP A 227 12.83 -19.00 4.17
CA TRP A 227 13.00 -18.43 5.52
C TRP A 227 12.94 -16.90 5.49
N ARG A 228 13.72 -16.28 4.61
CA ARG A 228 13.75 -14.82 4.44
C ARG A 228 12.40 -14.25 4.05
N GLN A 229 11.69 -14.88 3.13
CA GLN A 229 10.36 -14.40 2.73
C GLN A 229 9.35 -14.55 3.88
N SER A 230 9.39 -15.67 4.61
CA SER A 230 8.52 -15.94 5.76
C SER A 230 8.68 -14.89 6.87
N GLU A 231 9.91 -14.46 7.17
CA GLU A 231 10.17 -13.38 8.14
C GLU A 231 9.41 -12.09 7.77
N ILE A 232 9.42 -11.73 6.49
CA ILE A 232 8.75 -10.51 6.02
C ILE A 232 7.24 -10.68 5.97
N VAL A 233 6.74 -11.85 5.62
CA VAL A 233 5.30 -12.16 5.68
C VAL A 233 4.78 -11.97 7.10
N LEU A 234 5.50 -12.47 8.12
CA LEU A 234 5.13 -12.27 9.53
C LEU A 234 5.16 -10.79 9.93
N ARG A 235 6.15 -10.03 9.47
CA ARG A 235 6.23 -8.58 9.74
C ARG A 235 5.08 -7.80 9.09
N MET A 236 4.69 -8.16 7.86
CA MET A 236 3.53 -7.57 7.19
C MET A 236 2.23 -7.88 7.95
N ALA A 237 2.08 -9.13 8.42
CA ALA A 237 0.89 -9.62 9.09
C ALA A 237 0.67 -9.01 10.50
N GLN A 238 1.72 -8.45 11.12
CA GLN A 238 1.61 -7.84 12.43
C GLN A 238 0.99 -6.43 12.36
N SER A 239 -0.12 -6.25 13.04
CA SER A 239 -0.72 -4.94 13.28
C SER A 239 0.20 -4.07 14.15
N ARG A 240 0.49 -2.87 13.66
CA ARG A 240 1.31 -1.84 14.31
C ARG A 240 0.51 -0.59 14.62
N GLU A 241 -0.80 -0.61 14.36
CA GLU A 241 -1.69 0.47 14.75
C GLU A 241 -1.62 0.70 16.26
N PRO A 242 -1.61 1.96 16.73
CA PRO A 242 -1.63 2.24 18.15
C PRO A 242 -2.97 1.83 18.76
N ASN A 243 -2.91 1.31 19.98
CA ASN A 243 -4.12 1.06 20.77
C ASN A 243 -4.86 2.38 21.05
N SER A 244 -6.18 2.33 21.06
CA SER A 244 -7.08 3.41 21.40
C SER A 244 -8.25 2.87 22.25
N ALA A 245 -9.15 3.74 22.69
CA ALA A 245 -10.35 3.31 23.41
C ALA A 245 -11.29 2.41 22.58
N GLN A 246 -11.11 2.35 21.26
CA GLN A 246 -11.94 1.57 20.34
C GLN A 246 -11.15 0.52 19.55
N ARG A 247 -9.81 0.51 19.64
CA ARG A 247 -8.93 -0.39 18.88
C ARG A 247 -7.87 -0.96 19.81
N HIS A 248 -7.80 -2.28 19.93
CA HIS A 248 -6.83 -2.98 20.78
C HIS A 248 -5.97 -3.98 19.99
N GLY A 249 -5.75 -3.69 18.71
CA GLY A 249 -5.11 -4.60 17.78
C GLY A 249 -3.58 -4.50 17.72
N HIS A 250 -2.93 -3.66 18.52
CA HIS A 250 -1.48 -3.50 18.45
C HIS A 250 -0.75 -4.81 18.77
N GLY A 251 0.14 -5.23 17.89
CA GLY A 251 0.94 -6.45 18.03
C GLY A 251 0.22 -7.74 17.61
N LEU A 252 -1.08 -7.70 17.33
CA LEU A 252 -1.81 -8.87 16.82
C LEU A 252 -1.31 -9.25 15.42
N ILE A 253 -1.22 -10.55 15.15
CA ILE A 253 -0.79 -11.08 13.85
C ILE A 253 -2.00 -11.76 13.19
N VAL A 254 -2.27 -11.41 11.93
CA VAL A 254 -3.36 -12.04 11.17
C VAL A 254 -2.98 -13.44 10.68
N ALA A 255 -3.94 -14.35 10.60
CA ALA A 255 -3.71 -15.75 10.21
C ALA A 255 -3.26 -15.89 8.75
N SER A 256 -3.70 -15.02 7.85
CA SER A 256 -3.21 -14.93 6.47
C SER A 256 -3.14 -13.49 5.98
N LEU A 257 -2.30 -13.22 4.99
CA LEU A 257 -2.38 -11.95 4.24
C LEU A 257 -3.61 -11.95 3.31
N PRO A 258 -4.14 -10.78 2.92
CA PRO A 258 -5.23 -10.70 1.93
C PRO A 258 -4.82 -11.23 0.54
N ASP A 259 -5.71 -11.54 -0.40
CA ASP A 259 -7.18 -11.37 -0.39
C ASP A 259 -7.93 -12.59 0.21
N GLY A 260 -7.25 -13.44 0.98
CA GLY A 260 -7.91 -14.54 1.69
C GLY A 260 -8.88 -14.04 2.76
N LEU A 261 -9.90 -14.82 3.12
CA LEU A 261 -10.88 -14.46 4.16
C LEU A 261 -10.27 -14.29 5.57
N TRP A 262 -9.05 -14.79 5.77
CA TRP A 262 -8.44 -15.00 7.08
C TRP A 262 -7.36 -13.97 7.45
N PHE A 263 -7.40 -12.76 6.88
CA PHE A 263 -6.63 -11.62 7.43
C PHE A 263 -7.27 -11.06 8.71
N THR A 264 -7.57 -11.99 9.61
CA THR A 264 -8.10 -11.79 10.95
C THR A 264 -7.15 -12.47 11.95
N PRO A 265 -6.95 -11.90 13.14
CA PRO A 265 -6.09 -12.50 14.14
C PRO A 265 -6.79 -13.69 14.82
N TRP A 266 -6.08 -14.82 14.92
CA TRP A 266 -6.53 -16.00 15.65
C TRP A 266 -5.47 -16.39 16.68
N VAL A 267 -5.91 -16.65 17.91
CA VAL A 267 -5.00 -16.96 19.05
C VAL A 267 -4.09 -18.14 18.72
N ARG A 268 -4.61 -19.18 18.07
CA ARG A 268 -3.84 -20.36 17.67
C ARG A 268 -2.72 -20.00 16.69
N ASP A 269 -2.99 -19.15 15.72
CA ASP A 269 -2.07 -18.80 14.63
C ASP A 269 -1.01 -17.79 15.09
N MET A 270 -1.27 -17.07 16.19
CA MET A 270 -0.33 -16.17 16.84
C MET A 270 0.63 -16.86 17.83
N ALA A 271 0.29 -18.06 18.30
CA ALA A 271 0.98 -18.76 19.39
C ALA A 271 2.19 -19.58 18.94
#